data_AF-A0A1Y2RCN8-F1
#
_entry.id   AF-A0A1Y2RCN8-F1
#
_cell.length_a   1.000
_cell.length_b   1.000
_cell.length_c   1.000
_cell.angle_alpha   90.00
_cell.angle_beta   90.00
_cell.angle_gamma   90.00
#
_symmetry.space_group_name_H-M   'P 1'
#
loop_
_entity.id
_entity.type
_entity.pdbx_description
1 polymer ?
#
loop_
_entity_poly.entity_id
_entity_poly.type
_entity_poly.pdbx_seq_one_letter_code
_entity_poly.pdbx_strand_id
1 'polypeptide(L)'
;MKKRILIITAVFVALTATAIKVVDDIITRLGMDQKFVQGNIVSNLVGSFSSGPMNTYEDAGGFAGDQPATFRLPYVPKLKLSTIISGDKAAAAKELCEYVKKYINSEEFIIEYNKQRESAMPLTDNGTSISTLKANTIVFQKNINNYKTDTKYVAEQQKQLDETQKKIDALTEAAKKPFPGKANWEKRYPADPSSIVKKRLQEYLQLVATVDFNAALTAPDKYNIKKFVSPAFEKKPNKWKAVYRAGKEVNDVVTAFVKEWLKGEIISSTKTKMTANSSSTPTTNSTTNQTINEPVKTTSTTTVITNESPVAASNNKAKADSTKPKKSLLNKVKGKIGF
;
A
#
# COMPACT_ATOMS: atom_id res chain seq x y z
N MET A 1 54.23 23.41 26.49
CA MET A 1 52.86 23.69 25.96
C MET A 1 52.60 23.11 24.57
N LYS A 2 53.53 23.16 23.61
CA LYS A 2 53.32 22.69 22.21
C LYS A 2 52.86 21.22 22.07
N LYS A 3 53.36 20.29 22.90
CA LYS A 3 52.95 18.87 22.84
C LYS A 3 51.51 18.60 23.35
N ARG A 4 50.97 19.44 24.25
CA ARG A 4 49.59 19.30 24.74
C ARG A 4 48.56 19.83 23.74
N ILE A 5 48.91 20.88 23.00
CA ILE A 5 48.09 21.40 21.90
C ILE A 5 48.00 20.37 20.77
N LEU A 6 49.11 19.72 20.41
CA LEU A 6 49.15 18.73 19.32
C LEU A 6 48.30 17.47 19.59
N ILE A 7 48.21 17.04 20.86
CA ILE A 7 47.37 15.89 21.25
C ILE A 7 45.88 16.27 21.25
N ILE A 8 45.53 17.48 21.68
CA ILE A 8 44.14 17.95 21.67
C ILE A 8 43.65 18.11 20.22
N THR A 9 44.47 18.63 19.31
CA THR A 9 44.10 18.75 17.89
C THR A 9 43.96 17.38 17.21
N ALA A 10 44.80 16.39 17.55
CA ALA A 10 44.69 15.04 16.99
C ALA A 10 43.44 14.30 17.48
N VAL A 11 43.03 14.50 18.75
CA VAL A 11 41.77 13.94 19.29
C VAL A 11 40.55 14.64 18.69
N PHE A 12 40.61 15.94 18.42
CA PHE A 12 39.51 16.68 17.78
C PHE A 12 39.34 16.33 16.28
N VAL A 13 40.43 16.01 15.58
CA VAL A 13 40.37 15.50 14.19
C VAL A 13 39.91 14.04 14.16
N ALA A 14 40.27 13.21 15.14
CA ALA A 14 39.76 11.84 15.25
C ALA A 14 38.27 11.77 15.63
N LEU A 15 37.76 12.73 16.43
CA LEU A 15 36.34 12.84 16.79
C LEU A 15 35.47 13.44 15.66
N THR A 16 36.07 14.25 14.76
CA THR A 16 35.35 14.79 13.59
C THR A 16 35.44 13.88 12.36
N ALA A 17 36.44 13.00 12.26
CA ALA A 17 36.56 12.01 11.17
C ALA A 17 35.62 10.79 11.29
N THR A 18 34.91 10.62 12.41
CA THR A 18 33.79 9.67 12.53
C THR A 18 32.45 10.23 12.07
N ALA A 19 32.39 11.52 11.71
CA ALA A 19 31.18 12.12 11.18
C ALA A 19 31.06 11.83 9.68
N ILE A 20 30.00 11.09 9.33
CA ILE A 20 29.48 10.88 7.97
C ILE A 20 30.26 9.84 7.16
N LYS A 21 30.28 8.59 7.63
CA LYS A 21 29.94 7.53 6.68
C LYS A 21 28.44 7.66 6.45
N VAL A 22 28.02 8.18 5.29
CA VAL A 22 26.69 7.88 4.77
C VAL A 22 26.68 6.37 4.57
N VAL A 23 26.37 5.62 5.62
CA VAL A 23 26.07 4.21 5.49
C VAL A 23 24.78 4.20 4.70
N ASP A 24 24.88 3.87 3.41
CA ASP A 24 23.71 3.60 2.58
C ASP A 24 22.80 2.69 3.37
N ASP A 25 21.60 3.17 3.64
CA ASP A 25 20.65 2.41 4.42
C ASP A 25 20.29 1.10 3.69
N ILE A 26 19.81 0.11 4.44
CA ILE A 26 19.48 -1.22 3.91
C ILE A 26 18.54 -1.18 2.70
N ILE A 27 17.62 -0.21 2.62
CA ILE A 27 16.66 -0.06 1.53
C ILE A 27 17.35 0.42 0.25
N THR A 28 18.24 1.42 0.37
CA THR A 28 19.08 1.90 -0.74
C THR A 28 20.00 0.77 -1.24
N ARG A 29 20.60 0.00 -0.32
CA ARG A 29 21.46 -1.15 -0.65
C ARG A 29 20.69 -2.27 -1.35
N LEU A 30 19.41 -2.47 -0.99
CA LEU A 30 18.49 -3.38 -1.66
C LEU A 30 18.05 -2.89 -3.04
N GLY A 31 18.41 -1.65 -3.43
CA GLY A 31 18.00 -1.03 -4.69
C GLY A 31 16.53 -0.64 -4.69
N MET A 32 15.96 -0.36 -3.52
CA MET A 32 14.56 0.01 -3.36
C MET A 32 14.40 1.51 -3.10
N ASP A 33 13.27 2.04 -3.53
CA ASP A 33 12.87 3.40 -3.19
C ASP A 33 12.32 3.46 -1.75
N GLN A 34 12.75 4.49 -1.00
CA GLN A 34 12.35 4.69 0.39
C GLN A 34 10.83 4.82 0.52
N LYS A 35 10.22 5.65 -0.32
CA LYS A 35 8.79 5.93 -0.26
C LYS A 35 7.97 4.68 -0.60
N PHE A 36 8.44 3.88 -1.56
CA PHE A 36 7.84 2.60 -1.89
C PHE A 36 7.86 1.64 -0.69
N VAL A 37 9.00 1.49 0.01
CA VAL A 37 9.10 0.62 1.18
C VAL A 37 8.24 1.12 2.33
N GLN A 38 8.30 2.41 2.65
CA GLN A 38 7.49 3.05 3.67
C GLN A 38 5.99 2.83 3.42
N GLY A 39 5.53 3.04 2.19
CA GLY A 39 4.15 2.77 1.79
C GLY A 39 3.74 1.31 1.97
N ASN A 40 4.63 0.35 1.68
CA ASN A 40 4.40 -1.07 1.93
C ASN A 40 4.37 -1.41 3.43
N ILE A 41 5.19 -0.75 4.26
CA ILE A 41 5.17 -0.95 5.72
C ILE A 41 3.81 -0.52 6.26
N VAL A 42 3.36 0.71 5.97
CA VAL A 42 2.06 1.19 6.44
C VAL A 42 0.94 0.30 5.90
N SER A 43 0.95 -0.03 4.61
CA SER A 43 -0.10 -0.86 4.00
C SER A 43 -0.18 -2.26 4.59
N ASN A 44 0.94 -2.87 4.97
CA ASN A 44 0.94 -4.19 5.63
C ASN A 44 0.51 -4.12 7.10
N LEU A 45 0.67 -2.97 7.76
CA LEU A 45 0.18 -2.76 9.12
C LEU A 45 -1.35 -2.55 9.15
N VAL A 46 -1.86 -1.67 8.29
CA VAL A 46 -3.24 -1.16 8.39
C VAL A 46 -4.15 -1.50 7.19
N GLY A 47 -3.62 -2.12 6.13
CA GLY A 47 -4.33 -2.39 4.87
C GLY A 47 -4.08 -1.31 3.80
N SER A 48 -4.59 -1.51 2.59
CA SER A 48 -4.52 -0.50 1.50
C SER A 48 -5.93 -0.18 1.00
N PHE A 49 -6.26 1.12 0.92
CA PHE A 49 -7.58 1.64 0.54
C PHE A 49 -7.58 2.30 -0.83
N SER A 50 -6.85 1.73 -1.80
CA SER A 50 -6.87 2.28 -3.17
C SER A 50 -8.25 2.24 -3.82
N SER A 51 -9.21 1.47 -3.26
CA SER A 51 -10.57 1.28 -3.75
C SER A 51 -11.66 2.08 -3.01
N GLY A 52 -11.29 3.03 -2.14
CA GLY A 52 -12.23 3.91 -1.45
C GLY A 52 -12.45 3.61 0.04
N PRO A 53 -13.43 4.28 0.70
CA PRO A 53 -13.74 4.06 2.11
C PRO A 53 -14.11 2.59 2.35
N MET A 54 -13.89 2.11 3.56
CA MET A 54 -14.20 0.74 3.94
C MET A 54 -15.65 0.39 3.57
N ASN A 55 -15.82 -0.54 2.63
CA ASN A 55 -17.16 -1.06 2.34
C ASN A 55 -17.59 -2.00 3.48
N THR A 56 -18.88 -2.07 3.74
CA THR A 56 -19.46 -2.97 4.76
C THR A 56 -19.49 -4.45 4.32
N TYR A 57 -18.99 -4.76 3.12
CA TYR A 57 -19.03 -6.09 2.48
C TYR A 57 -17.68 -6.85 2.53
N GLU A 58 -16.58 -6.21 2.94
CA GLU A 58 -15.31 -6.87 3.25
C GLU A 58 -15.40 -7.76 4.52
N ASP A 59 -16.57 -7.78 5.18
CA ASP A 59 -16.95 -8.72 6.24
C ASP A 59 -17.48 -10.08 5.71
N ALA A 60 -17.68 -10.25 4.40
CA ALA A 60 -18.10 -11.54 3.83
C ALA A 60 -16.90 -12.50 3.75
N GLY A 61 -16.64 -13.19 4.86
CA GLY A 61 -15.54 -14.12 5.05
C GLY A 61 -15.27 -15.06 3.89
N GLY A 62 -14.04 -15.00 3.37
CA GLY A 62 -13.36 -16.09 2.68
C GLY A 62 -12.24 -16.62 3.57
N PHE A 63 -12.54 -17.66 4.35
CA PHE A 63 -11.63 -18.49 5.16
C PHE A 63 -10.55 -17.76 5.99
N ALA A 64 -10.84 -17.60 7.30
CA ALA A 64 -10.01 -17.05 8.38
C ALA A 64 -10.06 -15.51 8.53
N GLY A 65 -11.03 -15.07 9.35
CA GLY A 65 -11.30 -13.67 9.66
C GLY A 65 -10.12 -12.89 10.21
N ASP A 66 -10.17 -11.58 9.97
CA ASP A 66 -9.28 -10.53 10.47
C ASP A 66 -7.92 -10.35 9.76
N GLN A 67 -7.69 -11.02 8.62
CA GLN A 67 -6.58 -10.64 7.74
C GLN A 67 -7.03 -9.54 6.78
N PRO A 68 -6.29 -8.41 6.66
CA PRO A 68 -6.50 -7.54 5.51
C PRO A 68 -6.27 -8.38 4.26
N ALA A 69 -7.18 -8.35 3.29
CA ALA A 69 -7.10 -9.09 2.02
C ALA A 69 -5.84 -8.76 1.18
N THR A 70 -4.92 -7.96 1.72
CA THR A 70 -3.83 -7.28 1.02
C THR A 70 -2.48 -7.47 1.68
N PHE A 71 -2.16 -8.66 2.23
CA PHE A 71 -0.74 -8.95 2.46
C PHE A 71 -0.03 -8.98 1.10
N ARG A 72 0.72 -7.92 0.82
CA ARG A 72 1.46 -7.76 -0.42
C ARG A 72 2.93 -7.86 -0.10
N LEU A 73 3.55 -8.89 -0.65
CA LEU A 73 5.00 -8.92 -0.74
C LEU A 73 5.41 -7.84 -1.74
N PRO A 74 6.32 -6.93 -1.37
CA PRO A 74 6.82 -5.93 -2.31
C PRO A 74 7.43 -6.66 -3.50
N TYR A 75 6.81 -6.52 -4.67
CA TYR A 75 7.38 -7.03 -5.91
C TYR A 75 8.36 -6.00 -6.43
N VAL A 76 9.65 -6.36 -6.44
CA VAL A 76 10.69 -5.50 -6.97
C VAL A 76 11.49 -6.32 -7.98
N PRO A 77 11.32 -6.06 -9.29
CA PRO A 77 11.88 -6.88 -10.38
C PRO A 77 13.41 -7.02 -10.36
N LYS A 78 14.10 -6.08 -9.69
CA LYS A 78 15.56 -5.97 -9.64
C LYS A 78 16.09 -5.99 -8.21
N LEU A 79 15.42 -6.70 -7.29
CA LEU A 79 15.97 -6.89 -5.96
C LEU A 79 17.36 -7.49 -6.07
N LYS A 80 18.35 -6.80 -5.51
CA LYS A 80 19.70 -7.31 -5.24
C LYS A 80 19.69 -8.37 -4.12
N LEU A 81 18.57 -9.09 -4.00
CA LEU A 81 18.36 -10.18 -3.08
C LEU A 81 19.41 -11.25 -3.32
N SER A 82 19.71 -11.63 -4.57
CA SER A 82 20.73 -12.65 -4.84
C SER A 82 22.11 -12.28 -4.26
N THR A 83 22.53 -11.01 -4.36
CA THR A 83 23.81 -10.54 -3.80
C THR A 83 23.79 -10.42 -2.27
N ILE A 84 22.63 -10.22 -1.65
CA ILE A 84 22.47 -10.19 -0.19
C ILE A 84 22.25 -11.61 0.39
N ILE A 85 21.59 -12.48 -0.38
CA ILE A 85 21.31 -13.90 -0.09
C ILE A 85 22.59 -14.73 -0.17
N SER A 86 23.54 -14.36 -1.01
CA SER A 86 24.89 -14.94 -1.02
C SER A 86 25.76 -14.48 0.17
N GLY A 87 25.26 -13.54 0.99
CA GLY A 87 25.88 -13.05 2.22
C GLY A 87 25.09 -13.44 3.48
N ASP A 88 25.19 -12.61 4.53
CA ASP A 88 24.55 -12.84 5.83
C ASP A 88 23.08 -12.36 5.84
N LYS A 89 22.15 -13.27 5.54
CA LYS A 89 20.70 -12.99 5.56
C LYS A 89 20.19 -12.59 6.95
N ALA A 90 20.78 -13.15 8.00
CA ALA A 90 20.39 -12.87 9.38
C ALA A 90 20.73 -11.42 9.75
N ALA A 91 21.92 -10.95 9.39
CA ALA A 91 22.30 -9.55 9.55
C ALA A 91 21.40 -8.61 8.73
N ALA A 92 21.14 -8.92 7.45
CA ALA A 92 20.26 -8.11 6.61
C ALA A 92 18.83 -8.02 7.16
N ALA A 93 18.31 -9.11 7.71
CA ALA A 93 17.00 -9.14 8.36
C ALA A 93 16.96 -8.25 9.61
N LYS A 94 18.01 -8.29 10.43
CA LYS A 94 18.14 -7.42 11.61
C LYS A 94 18.16 -5.94 11.21
N GLU A 95 18.97 -5.56 10.22
CA GLU A 95 19.00 -4.18 9.72
C GLU A 95 17.64 -3.72 9.18
N LEU A 96 16.92 -4.61 8.48
CA LEU A 96 15.57 -4.29 8.00
C LEU A 96 14.58 -4.10 9.15
N CYS A 97 14.65 -4.93 10.19
CA CYS A 97 13.86 -4.75 11.41
C CYS A 97 14.15 -3.42 12.10
N GLU A 98 15.42 -3.03 12.19
CA GLU A 98 15.84 -1.74 12.73
C GLU A 98 15.30 -0.57 11.88
N TYR A 99 15.37 -0.69 10.55
CA TYR A 99 14.76 0.28 9.64
C TYR A 99 13.25 0.42 9.86
N VAL A 100 12.52 -0.71 9.91
CA VAL A 100 11.07 -0.72 10.13
C VAL A 100 10.72 -0.05 11.46
N LYS A 101 11.45 -0.40 12.53
CA LYS A 101 11.30 0.23 13.84
C LYS A 101 11.59 1.72 13.78
N LYS A 102 12.68 2.14 13.12
CA LYS A 102 13.02 3.56 12.94
C LYS A 102 11.91 4.32 12.21
N TYR A 103 11.39 3.77 11.12
CA TYR A 103 10.29 4.38 10.36
C TYR A 103 9.01 4.50 11.19
N ILE A 104 8.60 3.46 11.91
CA ILE A 104 7.41 3.52 12.78
C ILE A 104 7.54 4.59 13.87
N ASN A 105 8.77 4.87 14.31
CA ASN A 105 9.07 5.93 15.28
C ASN A 105 9.22 7.33 14.64
N SER A 106 8.91 7.48 13.35
CA SER A 106 9.13 8.71 12.60
C SER A 106 7.88 9.57 12.47
N GLU A 107 8.08 10.86 12.17
CA GLU A 107 7.00 11.79 11.87
C GLU A 107 6.26 11.38 10.59
N GLU A 108 7.00 10.91 9.59
CA GLU A 108 6.46 10.48 8.29
C GLU A 108 5.51 9.29 8.43
N PHE A 109 5.79 8.35 9.35
CA PHE A 109 4.87 7.26 9.65
C PHE A 109 3.55 7.77 10.21
N ILE A 110 3.57 8.70 11.17
CA ILE A 110 2.36 9.27 11.76
C ILE A 110 1.54 10.03 10.72
N ILE A 111 2.20 10.80 9.85
CA ILE A 111 1.55 11.51 8.75
C ILE A 111 0.85 10.53 7.81
N GLU A 112 1.54 9.50 7.34
CA GLU A 112 0.96 8.54 6.39
C GLU A 112 -0.11 7.66 7.06
N TYR A 113 0.07 7.28 8.32
CA TYR A 113 -0.95 6.58 9.11
C TYR A 113 -2.24 7.38 9.21
N ASN A 114 -2.14 8.66 9.62
CA ASN A 114 -3.31 9.53 9.77
C ASN A 114 -4.01 9.75 8.43
N LYS A 115 -3.26 9.93 7.35
CA LYS A 115 -3.82 10.01 6.00
C LYS A 115 -4.57 8.75 5.59
N GLN A 116 -4.04 7.56 5.90
CA GLN A 116 -4.76 6.30 5.63
C GLN A 116 -6.01 6.15 6.50
N ARG A 117 -5.90 6.48 7.79
CA ARG A 117 -7.05 6.48 8.72
C ARG A 117 -8.17 7.41 8.25
N GLU A 118 -7.82 8.62 7.81
CA GLU A 118 -8.77 9.57 7.22
C GLU A 118 -9.39 9.05 5.92
N SER A 119 -8.60 8.41 5.06
CA SER A 119 -9.08 7.85 3.80
C SER A 119 -10.02 6.65 4.01
N ALA A 120 -9.80 5.87 5.05
CA ALA A 120 -10.62 4.71 5.42
C ALA A 120 -11.90 5.10 6.17
N MET A 121 -12.06 6.37 6.55
CA MET A 121 -13.24 6.84 7.27
C MET A 121 -14.49 6.67 6.38
N PRO A 122 -15.57 6.02 6.87
CA PRO A 122 -16.76 5.74 6.06
C PRO A 122 -17.62 6.97 5.79
N LEU A 123 -17.22 8.13 6.31
CA LEU A 123 -17.90 9.40 6.12
C LEU A 123 -17.41 10.09 4.84
N THR A 124 -18.33 10.44 3.95
CA THR A 124 -18.02 11.01 2.63
C THR A 124 -18.95 12.18 2.28
N ASP A 125 -18.50 13.08 1.42
CA ASP A 125 -19.32 14.09 0.73
C ASP A 125 -19.67 13.56 -0.66
N ASN A 126 -20.91 13.09 -0.86
CA ASN A 126 -21.37 12.52 -2.13
C ASN A 126 -20.41 11.45 -2.71
N GLY A 127 -19.90 10.56 -1.85
CA GLY A 127 -18.93 9.53 -2.22
C GLY A 127 -17.47 9.98 -2.21
N THR A 128 -17.18 11.26 -2.00
CA THR A 128 -15.82 11.80 -1.90
C THR A 128 -15.31 11.77 -0.45
N SER A 129 -14.17 11.14 -0.20
CA SER A 129 -13.55 11.10 1.12
C SER A 129 -12.91 12.43 1.52
N ILE A 130 -12.74 12.66 2.83
CA ILE A 130 -12.03 13.85 3.34
C ILE A 130 -10.59 13.95 2.80
N SER A 131 -9.91 12.81 2.62
CA SER A 131 -8.55 12.78 2.09
C SER A 131 -8.48 13.21 0.63
N THR A 132 -9.48 12.84 -0.18
CA THR A 132 -9.60 13.29 -1.58
C THR A 132 -9.87 14.79 -1.64
N LEU A 133 -10.76 15.32 -0.78
CA LEU A 133 -11.01 16.75 -0.70
C LEU A 133 -9.73 17.53 -0.31
N LYS A 134 -8.96 17.05 0.67
CA LYS A 134 -7.65 17.63 1.03
C LYS A 134 -6.63 17.56 -0.10
N ALA A 135 -6.64 16.49 -0.91
CA ALA A 135 -5.79 16.41 -2.10
C ALA A 135 -6.19 17.46 -3.14
N ASN A 136 -7.50 17.68 -3.34
CA ASN A 136 -8.01 18.69 -4.26
C ASN A 136 -7.62 20.11 -3.84
N THR A 137 -7.66 20.45 -2.55
CA THR A 137 -7.20 21.79 -2.09
C THR A 137 -5.74 22.05 -2.42
N ILE A 138 -4.87 21.03 -2.34
CA ILE A 138 -3.46 21.15 -2.77
C ILE A 138 -3.37 21.41 -4.28
N VAL A 139 -4.20 20.75 -5.09
CA VAL A 139 -4.24 20.97 -6.54
C VAL A 139 -4.71 22.40 -6.86
N PHE A 140 -5.80 22.86 -6.25
CA PHE A 140 -6.29 24.23 -6.43
C PHE A 140 -5.24 25.26 -6.02
N GLN A 141 -4.54 25.04 -4.90
CA GLN A 141 -3.48 25.94 -4.45
C GLN A 141 -2.29 25.98 -5.43
N LYS A 142 -1.91 24.84 -6.02
CA LYS A 142 -0.89 24.79 -7.07
C LYS A 142 -1.33 25.52 -8.34
N ASN A 143 -2.58 25.34 -8.75
CA ASN A 143 -3.16 26.01 -9.91
C ASN A 143 -3.17 27.53 -9.73
N ILE A 144 -3.64 28.02 -8.57
CA ILE A 144 -3.58 29.44 -8.21
C ILE A 144 -2.14 29.97 -8.32
N ASN A 145 -1.16 29.19 -7.85
CA ASN A 145 0.25 29.58 -7.91
C ASN A 145 0.87 29.55 -9.32
N ASN A 146 0.41 28.65 -10.18
CA ASN A 146 0.92 28.50 -11.54
C ASN A 146 0.31 29.53 -12.51
N TYR A 147 -0.92 29.97 -12.27
CA TYR A 147 -1.70 30.84 -13.16
C TYR A 147 -2.03 32.20 -12.52
N LYS A 148 -1.14 32.72 -11.68
CA LYS A 148 -1.37 33.95 -10.87
C LYS A 148 -1.84 35.17 -11.68
N THR A 149 -1.49 35.24 -12.96
CA THR A 149 -1.82 36.37 -13.85
C THR A 149 -3.19 36.25 -14.53
N ASP A 150 -3.80 35.06 -14.55
CA ASP A 150 -5.16 34.87 -15.06
C ASP A 150 -6.15 35.07 -13.91
N THR A 151 -6.59 36.32 -13.73
CA THR A 151 -7.48 36.71 -12.62
C THR A 151 -8.80 35.95 -12.63
N LYS A 152 -9.36 35.61 -13.80
CA LYS A 152 -10.63 34.87 -13.88
C LYS A 152 -10.44 33.43 -13.45
N TYR A 153 -9.39 32.78 -13.93
CA TYR A 153 -9.04 31.42 -13.54
C TYR A 153 -8.72 31.33 -12.03
N VAL A 154 -7.91 32.26 -11.51
CA VAL A 154 -7.57 32.32 -10.08
C VAL A 154 -8.81 32.52 -9.21
N ALA A 155 -9.72 33.42 -9.59
CA ALA A 155 -10.97 33.65 -8.85
C ALA A 155 -11.84 32.38 -8.79
N GLU A 156 -11.96 31.66 -9.91
CA GLU A 156 -12.68 30.40 -9.96
C GLU A 156 -12.01 29.30 -9.11
N GLN A 157 -10.69 29.16 -9.18
CA GLN A 157 -9.95 28.19 -8.34
C GLN A 157 -10.04 28.54 -6.85
N GLN A 158 -10.02 29.82 -6.48
CA GLN A 158 -10.20 30.25 -5.09
C GLN A 158 -11.60 29.91 -4.58
N LYS A 159 -12.63 30.12 -5.39
CA LYS A 159 -14.00 29.71 -5.07
C LYS A 159 -14.09 28.19 -4.83
N GLN A 160 -13.47 27.39 -5.70
CA GLN A 160 -13.42 25.93 -5.53
C GLN A 160 -12.66 25.51 -4.27
N LEU A 161 -11.58 26.21 -3.92
CA LEU A 161 -10.83 25.98 -2.68
C LEU A 161 -11.70 26.26 -1.45
N ASP A 162 -12.39 27.40 -1.41
CA ASP A 162 -13.24 27.79 -0.29
C ASP A 162 -14.44 26.85 -0.13
N GLU A 163 -15.08 26.45 -1.23
CA GLU A 163 -16.17 25.46 -1.21
C GLU A 163 -15.69 24.09 -0.74
N THR A 164 -14.52 23.65 -1.21
CA THR A 164 -13.92 22.38 -0.78
C THR A 164 -13.53 22.43 0.69
N GLN A 165 -13.02 23.56 1.18
CA GLN A 165 -12.68 23.73 2.58
C GLN A 165 -13.92 23.63 3.47
N LYS A 166 -15.03 24.27 3.09
CA LYS A 166 -16.32 24.13 3.81
C LYS A 166 -16.78 22.68 3.91
N LYS A 167 -16.60 21.88 2.84
CA LYS A 167 -16.91 20.45 2.85
C LYS A 167 -16.01 19.67 3.80
N ILE A 168 -14.70 19.96 3.81
CA ILE A 168 -13.74 19.36 4.74
C ILE A 168 -14.13 19.67 6.19
N ASP A 169 -14.48 20.91 6.49
CA ASP A 169 -14.86 21.34 7.83
C ASP A 169 -16.16 20.65 8.27
N ALA A 170 -17.17 20.60 7.39
CA ALA A 170 -18.42 19.90 7.65
C ALA A 170 -18.21 18.41 7.94
N LEU A 171 -17.39 17.71 7.15
CA LEU A 171 -17.05 16.30 7.40
C LEU A 171 -16.25 16.14 8.70
N THR A 172 -15.35 17.06 9.03
CA THR A 172 -14.56 17.03 10.26
C THR A 172 -15.45 17.17 11.49
N GLU A 173 -16.43 18.09 11.47
CA GLU A 173 -17.41 18.22 12.55
C GLU A 173 -18.34 17.01 12.64
N ALA A 174 -18.77 16.47 11.51
CA ALA A 174 -19.58 15.25 11.48
C ALA A 174 -18.81 14.02 12.00
N ALA A 175 -17.49 13.94 11.78
CA ALA A 175 -16.65 12.86 12.31
C ALA A 175 -16.55 12.84 13.85
N LYS A 176 -16.72 14.00 14.50
CA LYS A 176 -16.78 14.08 15.97
C LYS A 176 -18.04 13.39 16.52
N LYS A 177 -19.14 13.42 15.77
CA LYS A 177 -20.41 12.79 16.14
C LYS A 177 -20.39 11.28 15.87
N PRO A 178 -21.32 10.49 16.45
CA PRO A 178 -21.52 9.10 16.05
C PRO A 178 -21.97 9.03 14.57
N PHE A 179 -21.40 8.10 13.81
CA PHE A 179 -21.80 7.80 12.43
C PHE A 179 -21.78 6.28 12.19
N PRO A 180 -22.58 5.78 11.22
CA PRO A 180 -22.60 4.34 10.90
C PRO A 180 -21.20 3.82 10.57
N GLY A 181 -20.79 2.73 11.22
CA GLY A 181 -19.46 2.13 11.02
C GLY A 181 -18.31 2.76 11.82
N LYS A 182 -18.56 3.81 12.64
CA LYS A 182 -17.51 4.46 13.46
C LYS A 182 -16.76 3.47 14.36
N ALA A 183 -17.46 2.62 15.09
CA ALA A 183 -16.82 1.65 15.99
C ALA A 183 -15.91 0.65 15.25
N ASN A 184 -16.33 0.18 14.08
CA ASN A 184 -15.53 -0.71 13.24
C ASN A 184 -14.30 0.02 12.67
N TRP A 185 -14.47 1.28 12.24
CA TRP A 185 -13.37 2.12 11.78
C TRP A 185 -12.36 2.41 12.90
N GLU A 186 -12.80 2.79 14.10
CA GLU A 186 -11.91 3.04 15.24
C GLU A 186 -11.18 1.77 15.71
N LYS A 187 -11.84 0.60 15.64
CA LYS A 187 -11.20 -0.69 15.94
C LYS A 187 -10.12 -1.06 14.92
N ARG A 188 -10.35 -0.80 13.63
CA ARG A 188 -9.40 -1.13 12.55
C ARG A 188 -8.31 -0.07 12.39
N TYR A 189 -8.64 1.19 12.66
CA TYR A 189 -7.79 2.39 12.59
C TYR A 189 -7.81 3.15 13.93
N PRO A 190 -7.18 2.59 14.97
CA PRO A 190 -7.14 3.22 16.29
C PRO A 190 -6.50 4.61 16.21
N ALA A 191 -6.91 5.53 17.09
CA ALA A 191 -6.28 6.85 17.15
C ALA A 191 -4.78 6.73 17.50
N ASP A 192 -4.43 5.79 18.38
CA ASP A 192 -3.04 5.43 18.68
C ASP A 192 -2.57 4.25 17.80
N PRO A 193 -1.63 4.48 16.87
CA PRO A 193 -1.09 3.42 16.01
C PRO A 193 -0.26 2.37 16.76
N SER A 194 0.14 2.62 18.01
CA SER A 194 0.94 1.66 18.78
C SER A 194 0.18 0.34 19.00
N SER A 195 -1.13 0.43 19.19
CA SER A 195 -2.00 -0.73 19.39
C SER A 195 -2.03 -1.66 18.16
N ILE A 196 -2.14 -1.10 16.95
CA ILE A 196 -2.14 -1.91 15.72
C ILE A 196 -0.76 -2.47 15.41
N VAL A 197 0.32 -1.70 15.63
CA VAL A 197 1.69 -2.21 15.47
C VAL A 197 1.93 -3.38 16.43
N LYS A 198 1.57 -3.24 17.71
CA LYS A 198 1.68 -4.31 18.70
C LYS A 198 0.92 -5.57 18.27
N LYS A 199 -0.32 -5.42 17.80
CA LYS A 199 -1.13 -6.54 17.28
C LYS A 199 -0.41 -7.26 16.14
N ARG A 200 0.14 -6.54 15.16
CA ARG A 200 0.84 -7.13 14.01
C ARG A 200 2.14 -7.85 14.39
N LEU A 201 2.89 -7.30 15.34
CA LEU A 201 4.07 -7.96 15.90
C LEU A 201 3.71 -9.28 16.59
N GLN A 202 2.62 -9.31 17.35
CA GLN A 202 2.11 -10.53 17.99
C GLN A 202 1.60 -11.56 16.97
N GLU A 203 0.86 -11.12 15.95
CA GLU A 203 0.43 -11.98 14.84
C GLU A 203 1.61 -12.64 14.12
N TYR A 204 2.72 -11.90 13.92
CA TYR A 204 3.94 -12.47 13.36
C TYR A 204 4.50 -13.59 14.25
N LEU A 205 4.62 -13.36 15.56
CA LEU A 205 5.13 -14.36 16.52
C LEU A 205 4.25 -15.62 16.56
N GLN A 206 2.93 -15.46 16.47
CA GLN A 206 2.00 -16.58 16.38
C GLN A 206 2.18 -17.34 15.07
N LEU A 207 2.27 -16.62 13.95
CA LEU A 207 2.43 -17.23 12.63
C LEU A 207 3.72 -18.04 12.53
N VAL A 208 4.86 -17.46 12.92
CA VAL A 208 6.17 -18.12 12.81
C VAL A 208 6.23 -19.41 13.63
N ALA A 209 5.57 -19.45 14.78
CA ALA A 209 5.47 -20.66 15.61
C ALA A 209 4.71 -21.81 14.93
N THR A 210 3.89 -21.53 13.90
CA THR A 210 3.16 -22.55 13.13
C THR A 210 3.89 -23.03 11.87
N VAL A 211 5.05 -22.45 11.55
CA VAL A 211 5.79 -22.78 10.33
C VAL A 211 6.71 -23.95 10.59
N ASP A 212 6.54 -24.99 9.79
CA ASP A 212 7.46 -26.11 9.73
C ASP A 212 8.55 -25.82 8.70
N PHE A 213 9.72 -25.43 9.18
CA PHE A 213 10.88 -25.13 8.33
C PHE A 213 11.55 -26.37 7.73
N ASN A 214 11.14 -27.58 8.14
CA ASN A 214 11.62 -28.84 7.58
C ASN A 214 10.70 -29.39 6.48
N ALA A 215 9.65 -28.65 6.10
CA ALA A 215 8.70 -29.07 5.08
C ALA A 215 9.39 -29.35 3.73
N ALA A 216 9.26 -30.58 3.22
CA ALA A 216 9.93 -30.96 1.98
C ALA A 216 9.39 -30.19 0.76
N LEU A 217 10.31 -29.76 -0.10
CA LEU A 217 10.00 -29.17 -1.41
C LEU A 217 10.33 -30.16 -2.54
N THR A 218 9.59 -30.08 -3.64
CA THR A 218 9.88 -30.79 -4.88
C THR A 218 11.15 -30.25 -5.53
N ALA A 219 11.71 -31.04 -6.45
CA ALA A 219 12.67 -30.52 -7.41
C ALA A 219 12.08 -29.29 -8.15
N PRO A 220 12.91 -28.32 -8.55
CA PRO A 220 12.46 -27.20 -9.36
C PRO A 220 11.85 -27.70 -10.67
N ASP A 221 10.72 -27.11 -11.07
CA ASP A 221 10.16 -27.37 -12.40
C ASP A 221 10.91 -26.59 -13.51
N LYS A 222 10.41 -26.68 -14.75
CA LYS A 222 10.97 -25.96 -15.91
C LYS A 222 11.01 -24.42 -15.77
N TYR A 223 10.33 -23.85 -14.77
CA TYR A 223 10.32 -22.42 -14.46
C TYR A 223 11.07 -22.11 -13.15
N ASN A 224 11.87 -23.07 -12.64
CA ASN A 224 12.58 -22.97 -11.37
C ASN A 224 11.64 -22.75 -10.16
N ILE A 225 10.40 -23.21 -10.25
CA ILE A 225 9.42 -23.11 -9.16
C ILE A 225 9.52 -24.39 -8.32
N LYS A 226 9.76 -24.22 -7.02
CA LYS A 226 9.71 -25.28 -6.01
C LYS A 226 8.34 -25.28 -5.34
N LYS A 227 7.72 -26.44 -5.23
CA LYS A 227 6.42 -26.66 -4.57
C LYS A 227 6.61 -27.51 -3.32
N PHE A 228 5.73 -27.39 -2.34
CA PHE A 228 5.70 -28.31 -1.21
C PHE A 228 5.24 -29.68 -1.66
N VAL A 229 5.93 -30.72 -1.16
CA VAL A 229 5.55 -32.11 -1.41
C VAL A 229 4.20 -32.44 -0.76
N SER A 230 3.94 -31.86 0.42
CA SER A 230 2.67 -32.04 1.13
C SER A 230 1.58 -31.09 0.61
N PRO A 231 0.42 -31.61 0.16
CA PRO A 231 -0.72 -30.77 -0.24
C PRO A 231 -1.25 -29.87 0.87
N ALA A 232 -1.05 -30.26 2.15
CA ALA A 232 -1.48 -29.47 3.29
C ALA A 232 -0.66 -28.16 3.41
N PHE A 233 0.64 -28.20 3.11
CA PHE A 233 1.49 -27.01 3.09
C PHE A 233 1.24 -26.13 1.87
N GLU A 234 0.88 -26.73 0.73
CA GLU A 234 0.45 -25.94 -0.43
C GLU A 234 -0.83 -25.14 -0.19
N LYS A 235 -1.73 -25.60 0.69
CA LYS A 235 -2.95 -24.87 1.05
C LYS A 235 -2.73 -23.79 2.12
N LYS A 236 -1.52 -23.65 2.68
CA LYS A 236 -1.22 -22.63 3.69
C LYS A 236 -1.27 -21.21 3.09
N PRO A 237 -1.62 -20.18 3.89
CA PRO A 237 -1.74 -18.81 3.41
C PRO A 237 -0.38 -18.23 2.98
N ASN A 238 -0.41 -17.19 2.14
CA ASN A 238 0.79 -16.56 1.59
C ASN A 238 1.77 -16.06 2.66
N LYS A 239 1.27 -15.53 3.80
CA LYS A 239 2.13 -15.12 4.92
C LYS A 239 2.94 -16.29 5.49
N TRP A 240 2.31 -17.44 5.68
CA TRP A 240 2.97 -18.66 6.15
C TRP A 240 4.07 -19.10 5.17
N LYS A 241 3.74 -19.11 3.87
CA LYS A 241 4.73 -19.45 2.83
C LYS A 241 5.86 -18.43 2.73
N ALA A 242 5.60 -17.14 2.98
CA ALA A 242 6.63 -16.09 3.00
C ALA A 242 7.60 -16.29 4.18
N VAL A 243 7.08 -16.57 5.37
CA VAL A 243 7.89 -16.92 6.54
C VAL A 243 8.74 -18.16 6.26
N TYR A 244 8.15 -19.23 5.72
CA TYR A 244 8.88 -20.43 5.31
C TYR A 244 10.02 -20.12 4.33
N ARG A 245 9.74 -19.36 3.26
CA ARG A 245 10.73 -19.01 2.22
C ARG A 245 11.87 -18.12 2.73
N ALA A 246 11.63 -17.31 3.77
CA ALA A 246 12.68 -16.54 4.42
C ALA A 246 13.69 -17.44 5.16
N GLY A 247 13.29 -18.65 5.56
CA GLY A 247 14.13 -19.64 6.23
C GLY A 247 14.19 -19.45 7.75
N LYS A 248 14.61 -20.51 8.45
CA LYS A 248 14.64 -20.54 9.92
C LYS A 248 15.63 -19.51 10.49
N GLU A 249 16.82 -19.43 9.92
CA GLU A 249 17.91 -18.52 10.33
C GLU A 249 17.46 -17.05 10.42
N VAL A 250 16.70 -16.58 9.43
CA VAL A 250 16.16 -15.22 9.39
C VAL A 250 15.07 -15.05 10.45
N ASN A 251 14.15 -16.01 10.54
CA ASN A 251 13.02 -15.91 11.45
C ASN A 251 13.41 -16.03 12.91
N ASP A 252 14.47 -16.74 13.26
CA ASP A 252 15.00 -16.78 14.63
C ASP A 252 15.45 -15.37 15.06
N VAL A 253 16.19 -14.65 14.20
CA VAL A 253 16.65 -13.28 14.46
C VAL A 253 15.48 -12.30 14.56
N VAL A 254 14.54 -12.36 13.60
CA VAL A 254 13.36 -11.49 13.61
C VAL A 254 12.49 -11.78 14.83
N THR A 255 12.30 -13.05 15.21
CA THR A 255 11.55 -13.43 16.41
C THR A 255 12.19 -12.86 17.67
N ALA A 256 13.51 -12.97 17.82
CA ALA A 256 14.22 -12.38 18.95
C ALA A 256 14.06 -10.85 18.99
N PHE A 257 14.21 -10.18 17.84
CA PHE A 257 14.02 -8.74 17.72
C PHE A 257 12.61 -8.30 18.09
N VAL A 258 11.58 -8.99 17.56
CA VAL A 258 10.17 -8.66 17.82
C VAL A 258 9.82 -8.87 19.30
N LYS A 259 10.31 -9.95 19.91
CA LYS A 259 10.13 -10.18 21.36
C LYS A 259 10.74 -9.05 22.18
N GLU A 260 11.93 -8.58 21.81
CA GLU A 260 12.58 -7.47 22.50
C GLU A 260 11.82 -6.16 22.29
N TRP A 261 11.37 -5.87 21.07
CA TRP A 261 10.58 -4.69 20.78
C TRP A 261 9.27 -4.65 21.57
N LEU A 262 8.58 -5.79 21.71
CA LEU A 262 7.34 -5.88 22.47
C LEU A 262 7.50 -5.64 23.99
N LYS A 263 8.72 -5.74 24.54
CA LYS A 263 8.99 -5.41 25.96
C LYS A 263 9.08 -3.90 26.21
N GLY A 264 9.48 -3.15 25.19
CA GLY A 264 9.68 -1.70 25.28
C GLY A 264 8.48 -0.89 24.79
N GLU A 265 8.71 0.41 24.62
CA GLU A 265 7.78 1.30 23.95
C GLU A 265 7.68 0.94 22.46
N ILE A 266 6.45 0.74 21.97
CA ILE A 266 6.22 0.33 20.57
C ILE A 266 6.53 1.49 19.63
N ILE A 267 6.00 2.67 19.97
CA ILE A 267 6.23 3.93 19.28
C ILE A 267 6.63 4.98 20.31
N SER A 268 7.88 5.42 20.23
CA SER A 268 8.48 6.51 20.98
C SER A 268 7.64 7.77 20.95
N SER A 269 7.47 8.38 22.12
CA SER A 269 6.97 9.75 22.29
C SER A 269 7.80 10.80 21.53
N THR A 270 9.13 10.61 21.47
CA THR A 270 10.03 11.47 20.68
C THR A 270 10.12 10.95 19.25
N LYS A 271 9.70 11.76 18.27
CA LYS A 271 9.72 11.38 16.85
C LYS A 271 11.06 11.77 16.21
N THR A 272 11.56 10.90 15.35
CA THR A 272 12.76 11.17 14.55
C THR A 272 12.37 11.42 13.10
N LYS A 273 12.98 12.38 12.42
CA LYS A 273 12.77 12.58 10.98
C LYS A 273 13.52 11.51 10.19
N MET A 274 12.87 10.90 9.19
CA MET A 274 13.58 9.99 8.29
C MET A 274 14.48 10.80 7.35
N THR A 275 15.69 10.29 7.09
CA THR A 275 16.60 10.91 6.14
C THR A 275 15.95 10.90 4.76
N ALA A 276 15.63 12.08 4.23
CA ALA A 276 15.06 12.22 2.89
C ALA A 276 16.18 12.00 1.86
N ASN A 277 16.40 10.76 1.44
CA ASN A 277 17.08 10.54 0.18
C ASN A 277 16.10 10.90 -0.94
N SER A 278 16.17 12.16 -1.38
CA SER A 278 15.56 12.63 -2.61
C SER A 278 16.09 11.78 -3.76
N SER A 279 15.30 10.79 -4.19
CA SER A 279 15.50 10.15 -5.47
C SER A 279 15.43 11.23 -6.55
N SER A 280 16.57 11.54 -7.14
CA SER A 280 16.71 12.36 -8.33
C SER A 280 15.71 11.91 -9.39
N THR A 281 14.83 12.82 -9.80
CA THR A 281 14.06 12.69 -11.03
C THR A 281 15.05 12.57 -12.19
N PRO A 282 14.95 11.58 -13.10
CA PRO A 282 15.61 11.69 -14.39
C PRO A 282 14.86 12.76 -15.17
N THR A 283 15.49 13.92 -15.34
CA THR A 283 15.13 14.88 -16.38
C THR A 283 15.39 14.20 -17.73
N THR A 284 14.39 13.51 -18.26
CA THR A 284 14.43 13.10 -19.66
C THR A 284 13.94 14.26 -20.49
N ASN A 285 14.89 15.08 -20.95
CA ASN A 285 14.72 15.87 -22.15
C ASN A 285 14.42 14.90 -23.30
N SER A 286 13.21 14.93 -23.82
CA SER A 286 12.89 14.38 -25.14
C SER A 286 12.32 15.51 -25.98
N THR A 287 13.25 16.24 -26.61
CA THR A 287 13.02 16.92 -27.87
C THR A 287 12.56 15.87 -28.88
N THR A 288 11.31 15.95 -29.33
CA THR A 288 10.92 15.43 -30.63
C THR A 288 9.88 16.38 -31.20
N ASN A 289 10.28 17.00 -32.30
CA ASN A 289 9.51 17.89 -33.16
C ASN A 289 8.10 17.36 -33.42
N GLN A 290 7.08 18.18 -33.16
CA GLN A 290 5.90 18.18 -34.01
C GLN A 290 5.52 19.61 -34.38
N THR A 291 5.46 19.76 -35.69
CA THR A 291 5.26 20.94 -36.51
C THR A 291 3.89 21.58 -36.28
N ILE A 292 3.92 22.89 -36.29
CA ILE A 292 2.81 23.85 -36.37
C ILE A 292 1.84 23.44 -37.50
N ASN A 293 0.53 23.42 -37.20
CA ASN A 293 -0.52 23.86 -38.13
C ASN A 293 -1.80 24.16 -37.33
N GLU A 294 -2.18 25.44 -37.29
CA GLU A 294 -3.52 25.93 -36.94
C GLU A 294 -4.51 25.77 -38.14
N PRO A 295 -5.74 26.32 -38.12
CA PRO A 295 -6.91 25.70 -37.50
C PRO A 295 -8.06 25.52 -38.52
N VAL A 296 -8.88 24.48 -38.38
CA VAL A 296 -10.15 24.40 -39.13
C VAL A 296 -11.34 24.38 -38.18
N LYS A 297 -12.13 25.43 -38.38
CA LYS A 297 -13.42 25.83 -37.85
C LYS A 297 -14.51 24.87 -38.31
N THR A 298 -15.23 24.21 -37.40
CA THR A 298 -16.54 23.63 -37.73
C THR A 298 -17.55 23.82 -36.60
N THR A 299 -18.64 24.42 -37.01
CA THR A 299 -19.84 24.90 -36.34
C THR A 299 -20.57 23.80 -35.55
N SER A 300 -20.96 24.09 -34.31
CA SER A 300 -21.94 23.31 -33.55
C SER A 300 -23.22 24.11 -33.40
N THR A 301 -24.29 23.64 -34.03
CA THR A 301 -25.65 24.18 -33.92
C THR A 301 -26.39 23.48 -32.80
N THR A 302 -26.88 24.29 -31.86
CA THR A 302 -27.83 23.94 -30.79
C THR A 302 -29.22 23.71 -31.35
N THR A 303 -29.88 22.61 -30.97
CA THR A 303 -31.34 22.59 -30.83
C THR A 303 -31.75 21.71 -29.64
N VAL A 304 -32.30 22.39 -28.64
CA VAL A 304 -33.13 21.89 -27.53
C VAL A 304 -34.52 21.58 -28.08
N ILE A 305 -35.15 20.43 -27.79
CA ILE A 305 -36.59 20.31 -27.44
C ILE A 305 -36.81 19.08 -26.54
N THR A 306 -37.73 19.31 -25.61
CA THR A 306 -38.30 18.66 -24.43
C THR A 306 -39.06 17.33 -24.55
N ASN A 307 -39.14 16.69 -23.36
CA ASN A 307 -40.30 16.06 -22.72
C ASN A 307 -40.75 14.60 -22.99
N GLU A 308 -41.03 13.97 -21.83
CA GLU A 308 -42.11 13.03 -21.50
C GLU A 308 -41.89 11.51 -21.60
N SER A 309 -41.79 10.91 -20.41
CA SER A 309 -42.28 9.55 -20.13
C SER A 309 -43.80 9.51 -20.17
N PRO A 310 -44.39 8.31 -20.38
CA PRO A 310 -45.15 7.77 -19.26
C PRO A 310 -44.92 6.27 -18.99
N VAL A 311 -45.27 5.95 -17.75
CA VAL A 311 -45.30 4.66 -17.05
C VAL A 311 -46.35 3.72 -17.65
N ALA A 312 -46.06 2.41 -17.72
CA ALA A 312 -47.08 1.37 -17.54
C ALA A 312 -46.46 0.04 -17.07
N ALA A 313 -47.04 -0.47 -15.99
CA ALA A 313 -46.73 -1.74 -15.35
C ALA A 313 -47.37 -2.93 -16.08
N SER A 314 -46.81 -4.14 -15.89
CA SER A 314 -47.64 -5.35 -15.77
C SER A 314 -46.90 -6.47 -15.03
N ASN A 315 -47.58 -6.99 -14.01
CA ASN A 315 -47.30 -8.18 -13.21
C ASN A 315 -47.79 -9.46 -13.91
N ASN A 316 -47.22 -10.61 -13.53
CA ASN A 316 -47.81 -11.96 -13.31
C ASN A 316 -46.72 -13.02 -13.62
N LYS A 317 -46.20 -13.87 -12.72
CA LYS A 317 -46.70 -14.82 -11.70
C LYS A 317 -47.27 -16.14 -12.26
N ALA A 318 -46.46 -17.21 -12.08
CA ALA A 318 -46.77 -18.65 -11.90
C ALA A 318 -47.38 -19.41 -13.12
N LYS A 319 -47.25 -20.75 -13.34
CA LYS A 319 -46.82 -21.92 -12.54
C LYS A 319 -46.66 -23.16 -13.47
N ALA A 320 -45.83 -24.14 -13.06
CA ALA A 320 -45.87 -25.62 -13.27
C ALA A 320 -45.97 -26.20 -14.70
N ASP A 321 -44.99 -26.97 -15.21
CA ASP A 321 -44.54 -28.35 -14.92
C ASP A 321 -45.32 -29.46 -15.67
N SER A 322 -44.65 -30.14 -16.61
CA SER A 322 -44.95 -31.52 -17.04
C SER A 322 -43.81 -32.14 -17.88
N THR A 323 -43.09 -33.09 -17.28
CA THR A 323 -42.68 -34.42 -17.80
C THR A 323 -41.98 -34.61 -19.18
N LYS A 324 -40.66 -34.94 -19.10
CA LYS A 324 -39.74 -35.86 -19.84
C LYS A 324 -40.27 -36.79 -20.98
N PRO A 325 -39.39 -37.51 -21.74
CA PRO A 325 -38.09 -37.16 -22.38
C PRO A 325 -37.96 -37.75 -23.83
N LYS A 326 -36.94 -37.40 -24.64
CA LYS A 326 -36.38 -38.29 -25.71
C LYS A 326 -35.07 -37.79 -26.36
N LYS A 327 -34.04 -38.65 -26.23
CA LYS A 327 -33.04 -39.12 -27.23
C LYS A 327 -32.04 -38.15 -27.91
N SER A 328 -30.80 -38.22 -27.40
CA SER A 328 -29.52 -38.55 -28.07
C SER A 328 -29.48 -38.56 -29.61
N LEU A 329 -28.58 -37.74 -30.18
CA LEU A 329 -28.01 -37.93 -31.53
C LEU A 329 -26.48 -37.77 -31.48
N LEU A 330 -25.77 -38.89 -31.53
CA LEU A 330 -24.33 -39.02 -31.72
C LEU A 330 -24.11 -40.22 -32.64
N ASN A 331 -23.60 -39.97 -33.85
CA ASN A 331 -23.06 -40.86 -34.90
C ASN A 331 -23.17 -40.09 -36.23
N LYS A 332 -22.28 -40.12 -37.22
CA LYS A 332 -21.15 -40.97 -37.59
C LYS A 332 -20.53 -40.27 -38.83
N VAL A 333 -19.21 -40.11 -38.93
CA VAL A 333 -18.51 -40.25 -40.22
C VAL A 333 -17.13 -40.85 -39.93
N LYS A 334 -16.92 -42.10 -40.35
CA LYS A 334 -15.61 -42.73 -40.55
C LYS A 334 -15.55 -43.17 -42.00
N GLY A 335 -14.40 -42.91 -42.63
CA GLY A 335 -13.80 -43.82 -43.59
C GLY A 335 -13.72 -43.35 -45.04
N LYS A 336 -12.51 -43.00 -45.49
CA LYS A 336 -11.92 -43.60 -46.69
C LYS A 336 -10.39 -43.62 -46.58
N ILE A 337 -9.86 -44.82 -46.79
CA ILE A 337 -8.46 -45.26 -46.81
C ILE A 337 -7.92 -45.09 -48.23
N GLY A 338 -6.61 -44.90 -48.40
CA GLY A 338 -5.95 -45.27 -49.66
C GLY A 338 -4.50 -44.77 -49.81
N PHE A 339 -3.56 -45.67 -49.51
CA PHE A 339 -2.12 -45.70 -49.79
C PHE A 339 -1.15 -44.82 -49.01
#